data_AF-A0A1H0V7Q6-F1
#
_entry.id   AF-A0A1H0V7Q6-F1
#
_cell.length_a   1.000
_cell.length_b   1.000
_cell.length_c   1.000
_cell.angle_alpha   90.00
_cell.angle_beta   90.00
_cell.angle_gamma   90.00
#
_symmetry.space_group_name_H-M   'P 1'
#
loop_
_entity.id
_entity.type
_entity.pdbx_description
1 polymer ?
#
loop_
_entity_poly.entity_id
_entity_poly.type
_entity_poly.pdbx_seq_one_letter_code
_entity_poly.pdbx_strand_id
1 'polypeptide(L)'
;MAVAETGTIVLDASPDQGRGVISLVPDRHICLVRAGDITAILPEALRRLDATRPQTWISGPSATSDIELERVEGVHGPRTLDVVIVRG
;
A
#
# COMPACT_ATOMS: atom_id res chain seq x y z
N MET A 1 3.15 -2.63 -6.62
CA MET A 1 2.88 -1.53 -7.58
C MET A 1 2.48 -0.27 -6.80
N ALA A 2 2.61 0.93 -7.35
CA ALA A 2 2.13 2.16 -6.72
C ALA A 2 1.35 3.08 -7.67
N VAL A 3 0.44 3.89 -7.12
CA VAL A 3 -0.31 4.94 -7.81
C VAL A 3 0.10 6.30 -7.24
N ALA A 4 0.64 7.17 -8.07
CA ALA A 4 1.19 8.45 -7.65
C ALA A 4 0.12 9.43 -7.14
N GLU A 5 -0.99 9.58 -7.88
CA GLU A 5 -2.07 10.52 -7.56
C GLU A 5 -2.63 10.34 -6.13
N THR A 6 -2.77 9.09 -5.69
CA THR A 6 -3.39 8.75 -4.41
C THR A 6 -2.37 8.36 -3.33
N GLY A 7 -1.08 8.32 -3.66
CA GLY A 7 -0.05 7.78 -2.77
C GLY A 7 -0.34 6.34 -2.33
N THR A 8 -0.90 5.52 -3.23
CA THR A 8 -1.34 4.16 -2.92
C THR A 8 -0.26 3.14 -3.27
N ILE A 9 -0.01 2.20 -2.37
CA ILE A 9 0.73 0.97 -2.62
C ILE A 9 -0.26 -0.19 -2.74
N VAL A 10 -0.07 -1.00 -3.79
CA VAL A 10 -0.84 -2.23 -4.01
C VAL A 10 0.09 -3.43 -3.87
N LEU A 11 -0.27 -4.32 -2.93
CA LEU A 11 0.28 -5.66 -2.78
C LEU A 11 -0.72 -6.63 -3.41
N ASP A 12 -0.32 -7.38 -4.42
CA ASP A 12 -1.14 -8.32 -5.20
C ASP A 12 -0.79 -9.80 -4.89
N ALA A 13 -0.14 -10.03 -3.75
CA ALA A 13 0.40 -11.31 -3.32
C ALA A 13 1.39 -11.93 -4.33
N SER A 14 2.15 -11.09 -5.03
CA SER A 14 3.26 -11.52 -5.86
C SER A 14 4.36 -12.21 -5.05
N PRO A 15 5.11 -13.16 -5.63
CA PRO A 15 6.10 -13.95 -4.89
C PRO A 15 7.16 -13.11 -4.16
N ASP A 16 7.39 -11.88 -4.61
CA ASP A 16 8.32 -10.89 -4.04
C ASP A 16 7.74 -10.08 -2.87
N GLN A 17 6.46 -10.28 -2.50
CA GLN A 17 5.76 -9.53 -1.45
C GLN A 17 5.58 -10.33 -0.15
N GLY A 18 5.99 -11.61 -0.14
CA GLY A 18 5.74 -12.52 0.98
C GLY A 18 4.26 -12.92 1.12
N ARG A 19 3.91 -13.60 2.21
CA ARG A 19 2.52 -13.99 2.50
C ARG A 19 1.73 -12.76 2.99
N GLY A 20 0.48 -12.58 2.56
CA GLY A 20 -0.35 -11.39 2.87
C GLY A 20 -0.54 -11.05 4.35
N VAL A 21 -0.18 -11.94 5.27
CA VAL A 21 -0.12 -11.68 6.72
C VAL A 21 1.01 -10.70 7.10
N ILE A 22 2.06 -10.60 6.29
CA ILE A 22 3.27 -9.83 6.60
C ILE A 22 3.05 -8.32 6.51
N SER A 23 2.05 -7.82 5.77
CA SER A 23 1.81 -6.37 5.66
C SER A 23 0.92 -5.79 6.77
N LEU A 24 0.30 -6.63 7.61
CA LEU A 24 -0.69 -6.21 8.61
C LEU A 24 -0.27 -6.47 10.07
N VAL A 25 0.76 -7.28 10.29
CA VAL A 25 1.20 -7.71 11.64
C VAL A 25 2.42 -6.93 12.17
N PRO A 26 3.45 -6.61 11.38
CA PRO A 26 4.62 -5.89 11.87
C PRO A 26 4.34 -4.41 12.13
N ASP A 27 4.93 -3.88 13.21
CA ASP A 27 4.88 -2.43 13.53
C ASP A 27 5.54 -1.55 12.47
N ARG A 28 6.50 -2.10 11.73
CA ARG A 28 7.22 -1.42 10.65
C ARG A 28 7.21 -2.25 9.38
N HIS A 29 6.81 -1.64 8.27
CA HIS A 29 6.81 -2.25 6.94
C HIS A 29 7.68 -1.41 6.00
N ILE A 30 8.66 -2.05 5.34
CA ILE A 30 9.50 -1.40 4.31
C ILE A 30 9.07 -1.92 2.95
N CYS A 31 8.54 -1.04 2.10
CA CYS A 31 8.11 -1.37 0.75
C CYS A 31 9.13 -0.84 -0.27
N LEU A 32 9.69 -1.75 -1.07
CA LEU A 32 10.53 -1.42 -2.20
C LEU A 32 9.66 -1.28 -3.45
N VAL A 33 9.70 -0.11 -4.09
CA VAL A 33 8.91 0.19 -5.28
C VAL A 33 9.85 0.52 -6.43
N ARG A 34 9.82 -0.24 -7.52
CA ARG A 34 10.58 0.11 -8.73
C ARG A 34 9.91 1.29 -9.41
N ALA A 35 10.70 2.23 -9.90
CA ALA A 35 10.16 3.42 -10.57
C ALA A 35 9.23 3.10 -11.76
N GLY A 36 9.47 2.01 -12.50
CA GLY A 36 8.61 1.57 -13.61
C GLY A 36 7.24 1.00 -13.18
N ASP A 37 7.10 0.64 -11.91
CA ASP A 37 5.88 0.11 -11.31
C ASP A 37 5.01 1.20 -10.66
N ILE A 38 5.35 2.48 -10.90
CA ILE A 38 4.57 3.62 -10.46
C ILE A 38 3.70 4.08 -11.63
N THR A 39 2.39 4.00 -11.47
CA THR A 39 1.43 4.58 -12.42
C THR A 39 1.00 5.97 -11.97
N ALA A 40 0.55 6.81 -12.90
CA ALA A 40 0.09 8.15 -12.56
C ALA A 40 -1.24 8.08 -11.79
N ILE A 41 -2.21 7.31 -12.33
CA ILE A 41 -3.59 7.25 -11.85
C ILE A 41 -4.07 5.82 -11.65
N LEU A 42 -5.15 5.66 -10.88
CA LEU A 42 -5.72 4.36 -10.52
C LEU A 42 -6.16 3.50 -11.72
N PRO A 43 -6.83 4.02 -12.77
CA PRO A 43 -7.18 3.23 -13.95
C PRO A 43 -5.98 2.61 -14.68
N GLU A 44 -4.79 3.22 -14.60
CA GLU A 44 -3.57 2.64 -15.16
C GLU A 44 -3.08 1.44 -14.36
N ALA A 45 -3.15 1.54 -13.03
CA ALA A 45 -2.83 0.45 -12.12
C ALA A 45 -3.78 -0.74 -12.29
N LEU A 46 -5.09 -0.50 -12.35
CA LEU A 46 -6.10 -1.55 -12.50
C LEU A 46 -5.89 -2.40 -13.76
N ARG A 47 -5.41 -1.81 -14.85
CA ARG A 47 -5.09 -2.53 -16.10
C ARG A 47 -3.89 -3.48 -15.98
N ARG A 48 -3.03 -3.28 -14.97
CA ARG A 48 -1.82 -4.09 -14.74
C ARG A 48 -2.03 -5.19 -13.69
N LEU A 49 -3.11 -5.13 -12.92
CA LEU A 49 -3.41 -6.06 -11.84
C LEU A 49 -4.22 -7.26 -12.32
N ASP A 50 -3.89 -8.43 -11.76
CA ASP A 50 -4.73 -9.62 -11.87
C ASP A 50 -5.85 -9.55 -10.83
N ALA A 51 -7.09 -9.41 -11.30
CA ALA A 51 -8.29 -9.30 -10.47
C ALA A 51 -8.61 -10.60 -9.70
N THR A 52 -8.01 -11.74 -10.07
CA THR A 52 -8.26 -13.02 -9.40
C THR A 52 -7.38 -13.22 -8.16
N ARG A 53 -6.34 -12.40 -7.99
CA ARG A 53 -5.42 -12.46 -6.86
C ARG A 53 -5.91 -11.60 -5.72
N PRO A 54 -5.67 -11.99 -4.45
CA PRO A 54 -5.95 -11.13 -3.32
C PRO A 54 -5.09 -9.87 -3.40
N GLN A 55 -5.70 -8.72 -3.12
CA GLN A 55 -5.01 -7.43 -3.16
C GLN A 55 -5.16 -6.68 -1.84
N THR A 56 -4.07 -6.10 -1.35
CA THR A 56 -4.06 -5.18 -0.21
C THR A 56 -3.63 -3.81 -0.70
N TRP A 57 -4.47 -2.81 -0.40
CA TRP A 57 -4.34 -1.44 -0.88
C TRP A 57 -4.07 -0.53 0.32
N ILE A 58 -2.91 0.13 0.32
CA ILE A 58 -2.46 1.00 1.40
C ILE A 58 -2.36 2.41 0.82
N SER A 59 -3.24 3.32 1.24
CA SER A 59 -3.36 4.66 0.66
C SER A 59 -3.14 5.73 1.71
N GLY A 60 -2.05 6.51 1.60
CA GLY A 60 -1.75 7.67 2.46
C GLY A 60 -1.76 7.38 3.97
N PRO A 61 -1.41 8.38 4.81
CA PRO A 61 -1.70 8.27 6.24
C PRO A 61 -3.22 8.17 6.41
N SER A 62 -3.68 7.12 7.09
CA SER A 62 -5.07 7.00 7.50
C SER A 62 -5.45 8.21 8.35
N ALA A 63 -6.18 9.16 7.77
CA ALA A 63 -6.93 10.15 8.53
C ALA A 63 -8.34 9.59 8.74
N THR A 64 -8.47 8.58 9.60
CA THR A 64 -9.78 8.20 10.12
C THR A 64 -10.23 9.29 11.09
N SER A 65 -11.11 10.19 10.63
CA SER A 65 -11.97 10.92 11.54
C SER A 65 -12.96 9.92 12.10
N ASP A 66 -12.84 9.56 13.37
CA ASP A 66 -13.81 8.70 14.02
C ASP A 66 -15.15 9.46 14.12
N ILE A 67 -16.27 8.72 14.11
CA ILE A 67 -17.65 9.26 14.07
C ILE A 67 -17.92 10.23 15.23
N GLU A 68 -17.08 10.20 16.27
CA GLU A 68 -17.13 10.99 17.49
C GLU A 68 -16.22 12.26 17.49
N LEU A 69 -15.65 12.67 16.35
CA LEU A 69 -14.76 13.84 16.21
C LEU A 69 -13.43 13.78 17.00
N GLU A 70 -13.15 12.69 17.74
CA GLU A 70 -11.84 12.43 18.33
C GLU A 70 -10.92 11.68 17.35
N ARG A 71 -9.71 12.21 17.17
CA ARG A 71 -8.71 11.63 16.29
C ARG A 71 -7.99 10.48 17.01
N VAL A 72 -8.40 9.24 16.74
CA VAL A 72 -7.66 8.05 17.17
C VAL A 72 -6.60 7.72 16.10
N GLU A 73 -5.33 7.66 16.50
CA GLU A 73 -4.28 7.08 15.63
C GLU A 73 -4.60 5.59 15.41
N GLY A 74 -4.88 5.21 14.16
CA GLY A 74 -5.45 3.92 13.81
C GLY A 74 -4.67 2.71 14.34
N VAL A 75 -5.39 1.74 14.91
CA VAL A 75 -4.90 0.40 15.30
C VAL A 75 -4.92 -0.61 14.14
N HIS A 76 -4.99 -0.10 12.90
CA HIS A 76 -5.25 -0.88 11.69
C HIS A 76 -4.08 -0.74 10.72
N GLY A 77 -3.05 -1.57 10.91
CA GLY A 77 -1.87 -1.67 10.03
C GLY A 77 -0.57 -1.23 10.69
N PRO A 78 0.57 -1.31 9.97
CA PRO A 78 1.89 -0.93 10.49
C PRO A 78 1.89 0.52 10.96
N ARG A 79 2.39 0.77 12.18
CA ARG A 79 2.56 2.12 12.72
C ARG A 79 3.55 2.95 11.90
N THR A 80 4.46 2.30 11.18
CA THR A 80 5.44 2.95 10.31
C THR A 80 5.53 2.22 8.97
N LEU A 81 5.39 2.98 7.89
CA LEU A 81 5.59 2.52 6.52
C LEU A 81 6.71 3.33 5.89
N ASP A 82 7.82 2.67 5.55
CA ASP A 82 8.89 3.25 4.75
C ASP A 82 8.72 2.82 3.30
N VAL A 83 8.73 3.79 2.38
CA VAL A 83 8.62 3.53 0.95
C VAL A 83 9.92 3.94 0.28
N VAL A 84 10.62 2.98 -0.30
CA VAL A 84 11.90 3.21 -0.97
C VAL A 84 11.72 3.02 -2.47
N ILE A 85 11.82 4.12 -3.20
CA ILE A 85 11.77 4.10 -4.67
C ILE A 85 13.15 3.73 -5.18
N VAL A 86 13.23 2.60 -5.90
CA VAL A 86 14.47 2.13 -6.52
C VAL A 86 14.45 2.34 -8.02
N ARG A 87 15.62 2.72 -8.56
CA ARG A 87 15.89 2.77 -10.00
C ARG A 87 16.84 1.63 -10.33
N GLY A 88 16.54 0.90 -11.41
CA GLY A 88 17.47 -0.02 -12.07
C GLY A 88 18.21 0.70 -13.17
#